data_AF-A0A821TSE6-F1
#
_entry.id   AF-A0A821TSE6-F1
#
_cell.length_a   1.000
_cell.length_b   1.000
_cell.length_c   1.000
_cell.angle_alpha   90.00
_cell.angle_beta   90.00
_cell.angle_gamma   90.00
#
_symmetry.space_group_name_H-M   'P 1'
#
loop_
_entity.id
_entity.type
_entity.pdbx_description
1 polymer ?
#
loop_
_entity_poly.entity_id
_entity_poly.type
_entity_poly.pdbx_seq_one_letter_code
_entity_poly.pdbx_strand_id
1 'polypeptide(L)'
;DDDNLQWKIPISVFTKSNPKQIAQQVLMDKPEITITLENVLEDDWIKLNFNSIGLYRVKYESQTLARLNEPIANKTISPQDRLMIQNDVAALCNAGHQSFVDYLKLLPSYSDEDNFTVWKAIASNMSDLSSLLEYTDYFDEFKKYRLNLFSSIQNKLGWDAKPNEDPLSAMLRPMILTIVGKSGNQAVIDESKNRFARHIAGDLIDPNIRGAVYTIVSCYGDETTQK
;
A
#
# COMPACT_ATOMS: atom_id res chain seq x y z
N ASP A 1 -11.67 -26.52 23.30
CA ASP A 1 -10.36 -27.16 23.06
C ASP A 1 -9.66 -26.63 21.80
N ASP A 2 -9.61 -25.31 21.61
CA ASP A 2 -8.87 -24.67 20.48
C ASP A 2 -7.49 -24.10 20.92
N ASP A 3 -7.16 -24.18 22.21
CA ASP A 3 -6.00 -23.49 22.81
C ASP A 3 -4.63 -24.17 22.56
N ASN A 4 -4.55 -25.18 21.68
CA ASN A 4 -3.31 -25.93 21.44
C ASN A 4 -3.03 -26.25 19.96
N LEU A 5 -3.49 -25.40 19.04
CA LEU A 5 -3.15 -25.53 17.61
C LEU A 5 -1.70 -25.14 17.35
N GLN A 6 -0.79 -26.10 17.45
CA GLN A 6 0.60 -25.93 17.04
C GLN A 6 0.78 -26.32 15.56
N TRP A 7 0.96 -25.32 14.71
CA TRP A 7 1.22 -25.54 13.28
C TRP A 7 2.68 -25.92 13.05
N LYS A 8 2.91 -26.86 12.14
CA LYS A 8 4.24 -27.11 11.58
C LYS A 8 4.44 -26.14 10.41
N ILE A 9 5.31 -25.15 10.59
CA ILE A 9 5.42 -24.02 9.65
C ILE A 9 6.73 -24.14 8.86
N PRO A 10 6.69 -24.32 7.52
CA PRO A 10 7.88 -24.22 6.70
C PRO A 10 8.27 -22.75 6.56
N ILE A 11 9.35 -22.36 7.24
CA ILE A 11 9.93 -21.03 7.16
C ILE A 11 10.98 -21.02 6.05
N SER A 12 10.75 -20.23 5.02
CA SER A 12 11.77 -19.91 4.02
C SER A 12 12.36 -18.54 4.31
N VAL A 13 13.67 -18.41 4.16
CA VAL A 13 14.41 -17.17 4.36
C VAL A 13 15.08 -16.79 3.06
N PHE A 14 15.03 -15.52 2.69
CA PHE A 14 15.90 -14.97 1.66
C PHE A 14 16.49 -13.65 2.15
N THR A 15 17.65 -13.32 1.61
CA THR A 15 18.58 -12.34 2.17
C THR A 15 19.11 -11.44 1.06
N LYS A 16 19.79 -10.37 1.45
CA LYS A 16 20.51 -9.49 0.51
C LYS A 16 21.48 -10.21 -0.42
N SER A 17 22.18 -11.24 0.06
CA SER A 17 23.12 -12.04 -0.75
C SER A 17 22.41 -13.00 -1.72
N ASN A 18 21.17 -13.40 -1.42
CA ASN A 18 20.35 -14.29 -2.23
C ASN A 18 18.94 -13.71 -2.46
N PRO A 19 18.78 -12.56 -3.13
CA PRO A 19 17.51 -11.83 -3.13
C PRO A 19 16.41 -12.47 -3.98
N LYS A 20 16.77 -13.42 -4.85
CA LYS A 20 15.87 -14.04 -5.83
C LYS A 20 15.62 -15.53 -5.59
N GLN A 21 16.14 -16.08 -4.50
CA GLN A 21 16.02 -17.49 -4.17
C GLN A 21 16.02 -17.71 -2.67
N ILE A 22 15.57 -18.89 -2.24
CA ILE A 22 15.60 -19.28 -0.84
C ILE A 22 17.07 -19.45 -0.41
N ALA A 23 17.50 -18.66 0.57
CA ALA A 23 18.82 -18.79 1.21
C ALA A 23 18.84 -19.96 2.20
N GLN A 24 17.75 -20.14 2.94
CA GLN A 24 17.59 -21.22 3.91
C GLN A 24 16.12 -21.57 4.09
N GLN A 25 15.82 -22.85 4.33
CA GLN A 25 14.48 -23.32 4.65
C GLN A 25 14.54 -24.21 5.90
N VAL A 26 13.65 -23.95 6.86
CA VAL A 26 13.59 -24.67 8.14
C VAL A 26 12.14 -24.99 8.46
N LEU A 27 11.87 -26.16 9.03
CA LEU A 27 10.56 -26.49 9.58
C LEU A 27 10.52 -26.05 11.05
N MET A 28 9.61 -25.13 11.37
CA MET A 28 9.28 -24.79 12.75
C MET A 28 8.26 -25.81 13.26
N ASP A 29 8.72 -26.73 14.11
CA ASP A 29 7.92 -27.78 14.74
C ASP A 29 7.80 -27.61 16.26
N LYS A 30 8.29 -26.47 16.78
CA LYS A 30 8.25 -26.02 18.17
C LYS A 30 7.75 -24.57 18.23
N PRO A 31 7.24 -24.09 19.38
CA PRO A 31 6.78 -22.70 19.52
C PRO A 31 7.87 -21.65 19.28
N GLU A 32 9.14 -22.04 19.40
CA GLU A 32 10.30 -21.19 19.14
C GLU A 32 11.42 -22.03 18.53
N ILE A 33 12.12 -21.45 17.56
CA ILE A 33 13.33 -22.00 16.96
C ILE A 33 14.34 -20.87 16.74
N THR A 34 15.63 -21.19 16.78
CA THR A 34 16.71 -20.27 16.38
C THR A 34 17.26 -20.72 15.03
N ILE A 35 17.34 -19.80 14.07
CA ILE A 35 17.90 -20.03 12.74
C ILE A 35 19.18 -19.21 12.62
N THR A 36 20.33 -19.89 12.45
CA THR A 36 21.61 -19.24 12.15
C THR A 36 21.74 -19.10 10.64
N LEU A 37 21.88 -17.86 10.15
CA LEU A 37 22.09 -17.56 8.73
C LEU A 37 23.58 -17.36 8.46
N GLU A 38 24.12 -18.11 7.50
CA GLU A 38 25.50 -17.93 7.03
C GLU A 38 25.59 -16.80 6.00
N ASN A 39 26.72 -16.09 5.98
CA ASN A 39 26.99 -15.02 4.99
C ASN A 39 25.94 -13.89 4.97
N VAL A 40 25.47 -13.51 6.16
CA VAL A 40 24.58 -12.35 6.38
C VAL A 40 25.27 -11.43 7.37
N LEU A 41 25.46 -10.17 6.98
CA LEU A 41 26.01 -9.15 7.88
C LEU A 41 24.93 -8.63 8.82
N GLU A 42 25.34 -8.06 9.95
CA GLU A 42 24.41 -7.55 10.97
C GLU A 42 23.39 -6.55 10.40
N ASP A 43 23.80 -5.71 9.44
CA ASP A 43 22.96 -4.70 8.80
C ASP A 43 22.29 -5.14 7.50
N ASP A 44 22.47 -6.40 7.09
CA ASP A 44 21.77 -6.90 5.92
C ASP A 44 20.29 -7.11 6.21
N TRP A 45 19.47 -6.85 5.20
CA TRP A 45 18.05 -7.16 5.28
C TRP A 45 17.82 -8.66 5.13
N ILE A 46 16.80 -9.14 5.85
CA ILE A 46 16.35 -10.53 5.85
C ILE A 46 14.83 -10.49 5.68
N LYS A 47 14.31 -11.40 4.86
CA LYS A 47 12.88 -11.55 4.61
C LYS A 47 12.49 -13.02 4.78
N LEU A 48 11.48 -13.31 5.60
CA LEU A 48 10.88 -14.64 5.77
C LEU A 48 9.69 -14.87 4.84
N ASN A 49 9.35 -16.12 4.54
CA ASN A 49 8.27 -16.50 3.63
C ASN A 49 8.52 -16.06 2.18
N PHE A 50 9.61 -16.52 1.54
CA PHE A 50 9.95 -16.21 0.14
C PHE A 50 8.76 -16.42 -0.82
N ASN A 51 8.49 -15.43 -1.68
CA ASN A 51 7.30 -15.36 -2.54
C ASN A 51 5.96 -15.52 -1.81
N SER A 52 5.96 -15.39 -0.48
CA SER A 52 4.77 -15.41 0.36
C SER A 52 3.86 -16.63 0.13
N ILE A 53 4.49 -17.80 0.00
CA ILE A 53 3.84 -19.09 -0.28
C ILE A 53 3.25 -19.70 1.00
N GLY A 54 3.93 -19.50 2.13
CA GLY A 54 3.50 -20.00 3.43
C GLY A 54 2.29 -19.23 3.95
N LEU A 55 1.35 -19.96 4.57
CA LEU A 55 0.14 -19.39 5.18
C LEU A 55 0.42 -18.88 6.59
N TYR A 56 1.22 -17.81 6.69
CA TYR A 56 1.51 -17.12 7.94
C TYR A 56 1.95 -15.68 7.65
N ARG A 57 1.78 -14.81 8.65
CA ARG A 57 2.24 -13.41 8.61
C ARG A 57 3.56 -13.28 9.34
N VAL A 58 4.40 -12.35 8.89
CA VAL A 58 5.72 -12.13 9.49
C VAL A 58 5.75 -10.77 10.20
N LYS A 59 6.01 -10.80 11.50
CA LYS A 59 6.35 -9.60 12.27
C LYS A 59 7.86 -9.45 12.34
N TYR A 60 8.35 -8.25 12.02
CA TYR A 60 9.73 -7.84 12.23
C TYR A 60 9.79 -6.81 13.36
N GLU A 61 10.90 -6.78 14.08
CA GLU A 61 11.26 -5.64 14.93
C GLU A 61 11.46 -4.39 14.07
N SER A 62 11.24 -3.20 14.64
CA SER A 62 11.21 -1.93 13.88
C SER A 62 12.52 -1.66 13.12
N GLN A 63 13.68 -1.99 13.70
CA GLN A 63 14.98 -1.82 13.04
C GLN A 63 15.13 -2.78 11.85
N THR A 64 14.76 -4.04 12.03
CA THR A 64 14.77 -5.06 10.96
C THR A 64 13.80 -4.72 9.84
N LEU A 65 12.61 -4.20 10.17
CA LEU A 65 11.65 -3.74 9.18
C LEU A 65 12.20 -2.55 8.37
N ALA A 66 12.85 -1.59 9.02
CA ALA A 66 13.44 -0.43 8.35
C ALA A 66 14.53 -0.82 7.33
N ARG A 67 15.25 -1.92 7.57
CA ARG A 67 16.25 -2.46 6.62
C ARG A 67 15.61 -2.94 5.30
N LEU A 68 14.31 -3.24 5.28
CA LEU A 68 13.59 -3.60 4.06
C LEU A 68 13.26 -2.39 3.17
N ASN A 69 13.41 -1.14 3.65
CA ASN A 69 13.08 0.05 2.86
C ASN A 69 13.89 0.16 1.57
N GLU A 70 15.21 -0.05 1.65
CA GLU A 70 16.11 0.03 0.49
C GLU A 70 15.79 -1.02 -0.59
N PRO A 71 15.68 -2.34 -0.26
CA PRO A 71 15.39 -3.35 -1.27
C PRO A 71 13.96 -3.32 -1.80
N ILE A 72 13.03 -2.65 -1.10
CA ILE A 72 11.70 -2.33 -1.62
C ILE A 72 11.83 -1.21 -2.66
N ALA A 73 12.48 -0.10 -2.30
CA ALA A 73 12.60 1.09 -3.14
C ALA A 73 13.36 0.81 -4.45
N ASN A 74 14.45 0.04 -4.37
CA ASN A 74 15.24 -0.34 -5.55
C ASN A 74 14.66 -1.56 -6.31
N LYS A 75 13.54 -2.13 -5.84
CA LYS A 75 12.82 -3.28 -6.43
C LYS A 75 13.62 -4.59 -6.46
N THR A 76 14.60 -4.74 -5.58
CA THR A 76 15.31 -6.01 -5.36
C THR A 76 14.36 -7.08 -4.84
N ILE A 77 13.43 -6.73 -3.94
CA ILE A 77 12.36 -7.62 -3.48
C ILE A 77 11.27 -7.70 -4.55
N SER A 78 10.76 -8.90 -4.83
CA SER A 78 9.74 -9.13 -5.86
C SER A 78 8.42 -8.40 -5.55
N PRO A 79 7.59 -8.05 -6.55
CA PRO A 79 6.30 -7.39 -6.31
C PRO A 79 5.38 -8.16 -5.35
N GLN A 80 5.39 -9.49 -5.42
CA GLN A 80 4.59 -10.35 -4.52
C GLN A 80 5.03 -10.18 -3.07
N ASP A 81 6.34 -10.13 -2.82
CA ASP A 81 6.86 -9.96 -1.47
C ASP A 81 6.75 -8.52 -0.98
N ARG A 82 6.90 -7.52 -1.84
CA ARG A 82 6.60 -6.12 -1.50
C ARG A 82 5.14 -5.96 -1.08
N LEU A 83 4.19 -6.57 -1.81
CA LEU A 83 2.78 -6.58 -1.43
C LEU A 83 2.58 -7.15 -0.02
N MET A 84 3.18 -8.30 0.24
CA MET A 84 2.94 -9.04 1.48
C MET A 84 3.63 -8.43 2.69
N ILE A 85 4.81 -7.80 2.52
CA ILE A 85 5.45 -7.04 3.60
C ILE A 85 4.53 -5.94 4.12
N GLN A 86 4.00 -5.08 3.24
CA GLN A 86 3.13 -3.99 3.69
C GLN A 86 1.77 -4.51 4.20
N ASN A 87 1.24 -5.59 3.63
CA ASN A 87 -0.01 -6.20 4.08
C ASN A 87 0.13 -6.82 5.48
N ASP A 88 1.23 -7.52 5.76
CA ASP A 88 1.51 -8.09 7.07
C ASP A 88 1.67 -7.01 8.13
N VAL A 89 2.44 -5.95 7.83
CA VAL A 89 2.60 -4.83 8.74
C VAL A 89 1.25 -4.17 9.03
N ALA A 90 0.43 -3.89 8.01
CA ALA A 90 -0.91 -3.31 8.20
C ALA A 90 -1.83 -4.21 9.05
N ALA A 91 -1.87 -5.52 8.76
CA ALA A 91 -2.68 -6.47 9.53
C ALA A 91 -2.22 -6.58 10.99
N LEU A 92 -0.90 -6.59 11.22
CA LEU A 92 -0.33 -6.59 12.57
C LEU A 92 -0.61 -5.29 13.31
N CYS A 93 -0.66 -4.15 12.61
CA CYS A 93 -1.09 -2.87 13.21
C CYS A 93 -2.56 -2.93 13.64
N ASN A 94 -3.44 -3.42 12.77
CA ASN A 94 -4.86 -3.58 13.09
C ASN A 94 -5.09 -4.55 14.27
N ALA A 95 -4.25 -5.57 14.41
CA ALA A 95 -4.28 -6.52 15.53
C ALA A 95 -3.60 -6.00 16.82
N GLY A 96 -3.02 -4.80 16.81
CA GLY A 96 -2.29 -4.25 17.96
C GLY A 96 -0.93 -4.90 18.22
N HIS A 97 -0.40 -5.66 17.27
CA HIS A 97 0.89 -6.34 17.37
C HIS A 97 2.06 -5.56 16.76
N GLN A 98 1.79 -4.50 15.99
CA GLN A 98 2.79 -3.63 15.37
C GLN A 98 2.35 -2.16 15.46
N SER A 99 3.30 -1.23 15.44
CA SER A 99 3.00 0.21 15.46
C SER A 99 2.65 0.73 14.07
N PHE A 100 1.58 1.54 13.97
CA PHE A 100 1.31 2.30 12.74
C PHE A 100 2.44 3.28 12.39
N VAL A 101 3.28 3.69 13.36
CA VAL A 101 4.48 4.48 13.06
C VAL A 101 5.44 3.72 12.17
N ASP A 102 5.61 2.42 12.41
CA ASP A 102 6.48 1.57 11.59
C ASP A 102 5.89 1.36 10.19
N TYR A 103 4.58 1.20 10.08
CA TYR A 103 3.89 1.14 8.79
C TYR A 103 4.07 2.44 7.98
N LEU A 104 3.85 3.60 8.61
CA LEU A 104 4.01 4.90 7.97
C LEU A 104 5.47 5.21 7.60
N LYS A 105 6.47 4.67 8.32
CA LYS A 105 7.89 4.78 7.95
C LYS A 105 8.29 3.86 6.80
N LEU A 106 7.58 2.75 6.62
CA LEU A 106 7.82 1.77 5.56
C LEU A 106 7.29 2.28 4.21
N LEU A 107 6.07 2.82 4.18
CA LEU A 107 5.36 3.19 2.94
C LEU A 107 6.11 4.14 1.98
N PRO A 108 6.94 5.11 2.41
CA PRO A 108 7.73 5.93 1.49
C PRO A 108 8.67 5.14 0.58
N SER A 109 9.09 3.94 0.98
CA SER A 109 9.88 3.06 0.10
C SER A 109 9.10 2.56 -1.14
N TYR A 110 7.78 2.73 -1.16
CA TYR A 110 6.91 2.36 -2.28
C TYR A 110 6.57 3.54 -3.20
N SER A 111 7.13 4.74 -2.99
CA SER A 111 6.78 5.93 -3.79
C SER A 111 6.97 5.75 -5.30
N ASP A 112 7.93 4.90 -5.72
CA ASP A 112 8.19 4.56 -7.13
C ASP A 112 7.74 3.12 -7.51
N GLU A 113 6.80 2.56 -6.75
CA GLU A 113 6.20 1.25 -7.02
C GLU A 113 5.55 1.22 -8.41
N ASP A 114 5.77 0.11 -9.12
CA ASP A 114 5.32 -0.10 -10.50
C ASP A 114 4.28 -1.22 -10.64
N ASN A 115 4.02 -1.96 -9.57
CA ASN A 115 3.03 -3.01 -9.54
C ASN A 115 1.67 -2.51 -9.03
N PHE A 116 0.66 -2.71 -9.86
CA PHE A 116 -0.72 -2.36 -9.55
C PHE A 116 -1.22 -2.97 -8.23
N THR A 117 -1.02 -4.27 -8.03
CA THR A 117 -1.61 -4.99 -6.90
C THR A 117 -1.00 -4.53 -5.57
N VAL A 118 0.29 -4.16 -5.59
CA VAL A 118 0.96 -3.52 -4.45
C VAL A 118 0.30 -2.18 -4.14
N TRP A 119 0.19 -1.30 -5.12
CA TRP A 119 -0.48 0.00 -4.95
C TRP A 119 -1.92 -0.14 -4.48
N LYS A 120 -2.67 -1.11 -5.04
CA LYS A 120 -4.05 -1.37 -4.66
C LYS A 120 -4.15 -1.68 -3.18
N ALA A 121 -3.31 -2.58 -2.68
CA ALA A 121 -3.30 -2.96 -1.28
C ALA A 121 -2.87 -1.81 -0.36
N ILE A 122 -1.87 -1.01 -0.74
CA ILE A 122 -1.48 0.21 0.00
C ILE A 122 -2.66 1.18 0.11
N ALA A 123 -3.34 1.47 -1.00
CA ALA A 123 -4.45 2.40 -1.01
C ALA A 123 -5.67 1.91 -0.22
N SER A 124 -5.95 0.59 -0.22
CA SER A 124 -6.96 0.01 0.68
C SER A 124 -6.59 0.21 2.15
N ASN A 125 -5.39 -0.20 2.56
CA ASN A 125 -4.92 -0.06 3.94
C ASN A 125 -4.89 1.42 4.40
N MET A 126 -4.52 2.34 3.51
CA MET A 126 -4.53 3.78 3.79
C MET A 126 -5.94 4.36 3.88
N SER A 127 -6.93 3.76 3.22
CA SER A 127 -8.35 4.16 3.34
C SER A 127 -8.92 3.71 4.68
N ASP A 128 -8.55 2.52 5.15
CA ASP A 128 -8.94 2.04 6.49
C ASP A 128 -8.36 2.95 7.57
N LEU A 129 -7.05 3.26 7.49
CA LEU A 129 -6.40 4.19 8.41
C LEU A 129 -7.00 5.62 8.34
N SER A 130 -7.39 6.08 7.16
CA SER A 130 -8.09 7.36 7.00
C SER A 130 -9.39 7.42 7.78
N SER A 131 -10.16 6.33 7.80
CA SER A 131 -11.45 6.28 8.50
C SER A 131 -11.25 6.35 10.01
N LEU A 132 -10.14 5.80 10.53
CA LEU A 132 -9.78 5.88 11.95
C LEU A 132 -9.33 7.29 12.36
N LEU A 133 -8.74 8.05 11.44
CA LEU A 133 -8.18 9.37 11.72
C LEU A 133 -9.13 10.54 11.40
N GLU A 134 -10.24 10.32 10.72
CA GLU A 134 -11.11 11.36 10.13
C GLU A 134 -11.57 12.46 11.11
N TYR A 135 -11.82 12.10 12.37
CA TYR A 135 -12.30 13.01 13.41
C TYR A 135 -11.26 13.29 14.50
N THR A 136 -9.98 13.18 14.14
CA THR A 136 -8.84 13.44 15.04
C THR A 136 -8.08 14.69 14.62
N ASP A 137 -7.36 15.29 15.57
CA ASP A 137 -6.52 16.47 15.31
C ASP A 137 -5.36 16.20 14.32
N TYR A 138 -5.11 14.92 13.98
CA TYR A 138 -4.03 14.49 13.10
C TYR A 138 -4.48 14.31 11.64
N PHE A 139 -5.77 14.50 11.33
CA PHE A 139 -6.31 14.15 10.02
C PHE A 139 -5.73 15.01 8.90
N ASP A 140 -5.46 16.28 9.17
CA ASP A 140 -4.88 17.20 8.19
C ASP A 140 -3.42 16.85 7.86
N GLU A 141 -2.62 16.49 8.85
CA GLU A 141 -1.27 15.95 8.67
C GLU A 141 -1.31 14.64 7.87
N PHE A 142 -2.27 13.76 8.18
CA PHE A 142 -2.44 12.51 7.47
C PHE A 142 -2.85 12.71 6.00
N LYS A 143 -3.72 13.68 5.70
CA LYS A 143 -4.04 14.09 4.32
C LYS A 143 -2.78 14.54 3.57
N LYS A 144 -1.94 15.39 4.17
CA LYS A 144 -0.66 15.83 3.58
C LYS A 144 0.27 14.65 3.30
N TYR A 145 0.36 13.71 4.24
CA TYR A 145 1.14 12.49 4.08
C TYR A 145 0.66 11.65 2.88
N ARG A 146 -0.67 11.45 2.74
CA ARG A 146 -1.26 10.75 1.60
C ARG A 146 -0.98 11.45 0.27
N LEU A 147 -1.12 12.77 0.22
CA LEU A 147 -0.81 13.53 -0.99
C LEU A 147 0.61 13.29 -1.47
N ASN A 148 1.58 13.33 -0.53
CA ASN A 148 2.98 13.09 -0.86
C ASN A 148 3.20 11.65 -1.36
N LEU A 149 2.68 10.66 -0.62
CA LEU A 149 2.86 9.24 -0.95
C LEU A 149 2.29 8.87 -2.33
N PHE A 150 1.10 9.38 -2.67
CA PHE A 150 0.39 9.02 -3.91
C PHE A 150 0.69 9.94 -5.10
N SER A 151 1.50 10.99 -4.93
CA SER A 151 1.79 11.98 -5.97
C SER A 151 2.41 11.37 -7.24
N SER A 152 3.41 10.50 -7.09
CA SER A 152 4.10 9.85 -8.22
C SER A 152 3.14 9.01 -9.06
N ILE A 153 2.38 8.12 -8.43
CA ILE A 153 1.42 7.26 -9.12
C ILE A 153 0.24 8.06 -9.72
N GLN A 154 -0.22 9.11 -9.04
CA GLN A 154 -1.26 10.01 -9.57
C GLN A 154 -0.80 10.69 -10.86
N ASN A 155 0.42 11.25 -10.88
CA ASN A 155 1.00 11.88 -12.07
C ASN A 155 1.21 10.86 -13.22
N LYS A 156 1.61 9.63 -12.88
CA LYS A 156 1.78 8.55 -13.86
C LYS A 156 0.47 8.13 -14.51
N LEU A 157 -0.60 8.00 -13.74
CA LEU A 157 -1.91 7.55 -14.24
C LEU A 157 -2.66 8.68 -14.97
N GLY A 158 -2.68 9.89 -14.40
CA GLY A 158 -3.48 11.00 -14.92
C GLY A 158 -4.99 10.74 -14.86
N TRP A 159 -5.76 11.50 -15.65
CA TRP A 159 -7.22 11.42 -15.70
C TRP A 159 -7.76 10.49 -16.79
N ASP A 160 -7.09 10.47 -17.93
CA ASP A 160 -7.57 9.83 -19.13
C ASP A 160 -6.73 8.61 -19.48
N ALA A 161 -7.37 7.60 -20.09
CA ALA A 161 -6.69 6.39 -20.51
C ALA A 161 -5.62 6.70 -21.56
N LYS A 162 -4.45 6.06 -21.42
CA LYS A 162 -3.34 6.20 -22.36
C LYS A 162 -3.43 5.12 -23.44
N PRO A 163 -2.93 5.37 -24.66
CA PRO A 163 -2.78 4.31 -25.66
C PRO A 163 -1.93 3.16 -25.10
N ASN A 164 -2.40 1.92 -25.28
CA ASN A 164 -1.76 0.70 -24.75
C ASN A 164 -1.61 0.68 -23.21
N GLU A 165 -2.51 1.35 -22.50
CA GLU A 165 -2.52 1.28 -21.04
C GLU A 165 -2.83 -0.13 -20.54
N ASP A 166 -2.05 -0.58 -19.56
CA ASP A 166 -2.31 -1.80 -18.80
C ASP A 166 -3.70 -1.74 -18.13
N PRO A 167 -4.60 -2.72 -18.36
CA PRO A 167 -5.92 -2.75 -17.74
C PRO A 167 -5.90 -2.55 -16.22
N LEU A 168 -4.84 -3.02 -15.55
CA LEU A 168 -4.69 -2.82 -14.11
C LEU A 168 -4.44 -1.35 -13.74
N SER A 169 -3.69 -0.62 -14.56
CA SER A 169 -3.50 0.84 -14.38
C SER A 169 -4.83 1.60 -14.48
N ALA A 170 -5.70 1.21 -15.43
CA ALA A 170 -7.04 1.79 -15.56
C ALA A 170 -7.91 1.54 -14.31
N MET A 171 -7.80 0.36 -13.69
CA MET A 171 -8.51 0.05 -12.44
C MET A 171 -7.98 0.84 -11.23
N LEU A 172 -6.70 1.23 -11.24
CA LEU A 172 -6.08 1.98 -10.13
C LEU A 172 -6.50 3.44 -10.13
N ARG A 173 -6.63 4.02 -11.32
CA ARG A 173 -6.88 5.45 -11.53
C ARG A 173 -8.01 6.01 -10.65
N PRO A 174 -9.24 5.48 -10.67
CA PRO A 174 -10.32 6.05 -9.85
C PRO A 174 -10.02 6.01 -8.35
N MET A 175 -9.32 4.97 -7.88
CA MET A 175 -8.96 4.85 -6.48
C MET A 175 -7.92 5.90 -6.08
N ILE A 176 -6.88 6.07 -6.88
CA ILE A 176 -5.84 7.08 -6.63
C ILE A 176 -6.42 8.49 -6.71
N LEU A 177 -7.21 8.79 -7.75
CA LEU A 177 -7.90 10.08 -7.89
C LEU A 177 -8.79 10.38 -6.68
N THR A 178 -9.54 9.39 -6.19
CA THR A 178 -10.38 9.56 -5.00
C THR A 178 -9.54 9.86 -3.76
N ILE A 179 -8.44 9.12 -3.53
CA ILE A 179 -7.57 9.32 -2.36
C ILE A 179 -6.94 10.70 -2.37
N VAL A 180 -6.33 11.12 -3.48
CA VAL A 180 -5.67 12.44 -3.57
C VAL A 180 -6.69 13.57 -3.55
N GLY A 181 -7.86 13.38 -4.18
CA GLY A 181 -8.96 14.34 -4.19
C GLY A 181 -9.49 14.58 -2.78
N LYS A 182 -9.88 13.51 -2.06
CA LYS A 182 -10.31 13.59 -0.65
C LYS A 182 -9.21 14.09 0.30
N SER A 183 -7.95 14.02 -0.13
CA SER A 183 -6.81 14.55 0.63
C SER A 183 -6.52 16.03 0.35
N GLY A 184 -7.28 16.70 -0.53
CA GLY A 184 -7.15 18.13 -0.77
C GLY A 184 -6.26 18.52 -1.94
N ASN A 185 -5.99 17.62 -2.90
CA ASN A 185 -5.24 18.01 -4.10
C ASN A 185 -6.07 18.98 -4.95
N GLN A 186 -5.70 20.27 -4.95
CA GLN A 186 -6.49 21.32 -5.60
C GLN A 186 -6.68 21.09 -7.11
N ALA A 187 -5.63 20.67 -7.83
CA ALA A 187 -5.74 20.40 -9.26
C ALA A 187 -6.72 19.26 -9.58
N VAL A 188 -6.75 18.22 -8.74
CA VAL A 188 -7.71 17.11 -8.87
C VAL A 188 -9.13 17.56 -8.49
N ILE A 189 -9.28 18.42 -7.49
CA ILE A 189 -10.59 18.97 -7.11
C ILE A 189 -11.15 19.84 -8.24
N ASP A 190 -10.36 20.76 -8.77
CA ASP A 190 -10.77 21.68 -9.83
C ASP A 190 -11.14 20.92 -11.11
N GLU A 191 -10.34 19.92 -11.50
CA GLU A 191 -10.65 19.10 -12.66
C GLU A 191 -11.89 18.21 -12.43
N SER A 192 -12.12 17.73 -11.20
CA SER A 192 -13.36 17.02 -10.85
C SER A 192 -14.58 17.92 -11.03
N LYS A 193 -14.52 19.16 -10.53
CA LYS A 193 -15.60 20.14 -10.67
C LYS A 193 -15.84 20.51 -12.14
N ASN A 194 -14.78 20.71 -12.91
CA ASN A 194 -14.85 20.99 -14.34
C ASN A 194 -15.54 19.84 -15.12
N ARG A 195 -15.09 18.59 -14.92
CA ARG A 195 -15.70 17.41 -15.55
C ARG A 195 -17.17 17.25 -15.16
N PHE A 196 -17.52 17.50 -13.90
CA PHE A 196 -18.90 17.44 -13.43
C PHE A 196 -19.78 18.53 -14.05
N ALA A 197 -19.31 19.78 -14.11
CA ALA A 197 -20.04 20.88 -14.75
C ALA A 197 -20.30 20.59 -16.24
N ARG A 198 -19.29 20.08 -16.97
CA ARG A 198 -19.45 19.64 -18.35
C ARG A 198 -20.44 18.49 -18.49
N HIS A 199 -20.45 17.56 -17.53
CA HIS A 199 -21.40 16.45 -17.52
C HIS A 199 -22.85 16.92 -17.39
N ILE A 200 -23.10 17.90 -16.52
CA ILE A 200 -24.42 18.55 -16.40
C ILE A 200 -24.83 19.23 -17.71
N ALA A 201 -23.88 19.80 -18.44
CA ALA A 201 -24.12 20.42 -19.74
C ALA A 201 -24.30 19.42 -20.90
N GLY A 202 -24.18 18.11 -20.65
CA GLY A 202 -24.46 17.04 -21.63
C GLY A 202 -23.25 16.23 -22.07
N ASP A 203 -22.02 16.55 -21.63
CA ASP A 203 -20.84 15.73 -21.93
C ASP A 203 -20.90 14.40 -21.17
N LEU A 204 -20.23 13.35 -21.67
CA LEU A 204 -20.12 12.07 -20.95
C LEU A 204 -18.84 12.01 -20.12
N ILE A 205 -18.96 11.60 -18.85
CA ILE A 205 -17.81 11.16 -18.05
C ILE A 205 -17.61 9.66 -18.25
N ASP A 206 -16.37 9.26 -18.51
CA ASP A 206 -15.95 7.85 -18.55
C ASP A 206 -16.48 7.11 -17.29
N PRO A 207 -17.26 6.02 -17.46
CA PRO A 207 -17.81 5.24 -16.34
C PRO A 207 -16.78 4.83 -15.28
N ASN A 208 -15.52 4.57 -15.67
CA ASN A 208 -14.47 4.12 -14.76
C ASN A 208 -14.06 5.19 -13.74
N ILE A 209 -14.11 6.48 -14.10
CA ILE A 209 -13.71 7.59 -13.22
C ILE A 209 -14.90 8.37 -12.65
N ARG A 210 -16.12 8.13 -13.16
CA ARG A 210 -17.33 8.85 -12.74
C ARG A 210 -17.55 8.80 -11.24
N GLY A 211 -17.36 7.64 -10.61
CA GLY A 211 -17.48 7.50 -9.16
C GLY A 211 -16.48 8.37 -8.39
N ALA A 212 -15.25 8.48 -8.88
CA ALA A 212 -14.24 9.35 -8.27
C ALA A 212 -14.63 10.83 -8.41
N VAL A 213 -15.05 11.26 -9.59
CA VAL A 213 -15.51 12.64 -9.83
C VAL A 213 -16.66 12.99 -8.89
N TYR A 214 -17.70 12.16 -8.80
CA TYR A 214 -18.85 12.42 -7.94
C TYR A 214 -18.48 12.46 -6.47
N THR A 215 -17.60 11.55 -6.03
CA THR A 215 -17.13 11.53 -4.64
C THR A 215 -16.39 12.81 -4.28
N ILE A 216 -15.47 13.26 -5.14
CA ILE A 216 -14.66 14.46 -4.88
C ILE A 216 -15.56 15.70 -4.90
N VAL A 217 -16.44 15.82 -5.89
CA VAL A 217 -17.38 16.94 -5.97
C VAL A 217 -18.31 16.96 -4.76
N SER A 218 -18.77 15.82 -4.26
CA SER A 218 -19.58 15.75 -3.02
C SER A 218 -18.81 16.23 -1.79
N CYS A 219 -17.51 15.92 -1.68
CA CYS A 219 -16.68 16.36 -0.56
C CYS A 219 -16.41 17.88 -0.56
N TYR A 220 -16.41 18.54 -1.72
CA TYR A 220 -16.02 19.95 -1.87
C TYR A 220 -17.09 20.81 -2.56
N GLY A 221 -18.30 20.27 -2.68
CA GLY A 221 -19.44 20.90 -3.31
C GLY A 221 -20.05 21.95 -2.39
N ASP A 222 -20.68 22.94 -3.00
CA ASP A 222 -21.51 23.92 -2.32
C ASP A 222 -22.99 23.70 -2.67
N GLU A 223 -23.88 24.56 -2.16
CA GLU A 223 -25.32 24.47 -2.41
C GLU A 223 -25.70 24.50 -3.91
N THR A 224 -24.86 25.08 -4.78
CA THR A 224 -25.12 25.11 -6.23
C THR A 224 -24.86 23.78 -6.91
N THR A 225 -24.12 22.88 -6.24
CA THR A 225 -23.80 21.53 -6.73
C THR A 225 -24.94 20.53 -6.48
N GLN A 226 -25.92 20.86 -5.62
CA GLN A 226 -27.03 19.97 -5.22
C GLN A 226 -28.36 20.21 -5.96
N LYS A 227 -28.42 21.21 -6.85
CA LYS A 227 -29.61 21.54 -7.65
C LYS A 227 -29.56 20.93 -9.04
#